data_AF-A0A4R6Q5X9-F1
#
_entry.id   AF-A0A4R6Q5X9-F1
#
_cell.length_a   1.000
_cell.length_b   1.000
_cell.length_c   1.000
_cell.angle_alpha   90.00
_cell.angle_beta   90.00
_cell.angle_gamma   90.00
#
_symmetry.space_group_name_H-M   'P 1'
#
loop_
_entity.id
_entity.type
_entity.pdbx_description
1 polymer ?
#
loop_
_entity_poly.entity_id
_entity_poly.type
_entity_poly.pdbx_seq_one_letter_code
_entity_poly.pdbx_strand_id
1 'polypeptide(L)'
;MIIVNNSLKIENKEEKGKDLLRQSFDFMLQNKFEIGYEYLKDSIRHTTCYCFLEIWIRKNNHMIEIFKNQSTNNHEYLFCKSFVLSQNIDTLEESLDSIKKYLEIINDEFGNYLISQILFKQNKNNESLKHLELSNDQLELSCVKYSLGKLNKEKRIEMFYSSFMINPFSLCCLEDFHRIYKESDLKLASPIFPEKNSLIDIFCRENISQEFKLKYKLVLKSIYKKDGLFNIKSIKNLNNFILFLKENLQFFNPTLHEYLKSSHDFYIENRIDEDYCLRNNVEEDYYDENLDFDQQDPEFWDNQ
;
A
#
# COMPACT_ATOMS: atom_id res chain seq x y z
N MET A 1 12.10 28.82 -22.46
CA MET A 1 11.66 29.12 -21.08
C MET A 1 10.38 28.33 -20.84
N ILE A 2 10.49 27.14 -20.25
CA ILE A 2 9.33 26.28 -19.98
C ILE A 2 8.72 26.75 -18.67
N ILE A 3 7.55 27.38 -18.76
CA ILE A 3 6.71 27.67 -17.60
C ILE A 3 6.17 26.33 -17.11
N VAL A 4 6.78 25.77 -16.07
CA VAL A 4 6.22 24.63 -15.32
C VAL A 4 5.12 25.20 -14.41
N ASN A 5 4.02 25.65 -15.01
CA ASN A 5 2.79 25.96 -14.31
C ASN A 5 2.00 24.67 -14.12
N ASN A 6 2.42 23.93 -13.10
CA ASN A 6 1.53 23.15 -12.26
C ASN A 6 2.31 22.92 -10.97
N SER A 7 2.14 23.83 -10.02
CA SER A 7 2.45 23.53 -8.63
C SER A 7 1.55 22.38 -8.22
N LEU A 8 1.99 21.14 -8.42
CA LEU A 8 1.45 19.99 -7.73
C LEU A 8 1.49 20.36 -6.24
N LYS A 9 0.34 20.76 -5.69
CA LYS A 9 0.14 20.78 -4.24
C LYS A 9 0.21 19.33 -3.83
N ILE A 10 1.42 18.87 -3.57
CA ILE A 10 1.63 17.57 -2.96
C ILE A 10 1.10 17.75 -1.54
N GLU A 11 -0.06 17.16 -1.26
CA GLU A 11 -0.68 17.20 0.06
C GLU A 11 -0.18 16.00 0.86
N ASN A 12 0.29 16.23 2.09
CA ASN A 12 0.70 15.18 3.01
C ASN A 12 -0.55 14.52 3.59
N LYS A 13 -1.12 13.57 2.83
CA LYS A 13 -2.35 12.86 3.21
C LYS A 13 -2.22 12.22 4.60
N GLU A 14 -1.07 11.64 4.93
CA GLU A 14 -0.83 11.07 6.27
C GLU A 14 -0.99 12.09 7.40
N GLU A 15 -0.40 13.27 7.28
CA GLU A 15 -0.52 14.29 8.34
C GLU A 15 -1.94 14.87 8.39
N LYS A 16 -2.57 15.09 7.24
CA LYS A 16 -3.98 15.50 7.17
C LYS A 16 -4.90 14.49 7.83
N GLY A 17 -4.71 13.20 7.56
CA GLY A 17 -5.48 12.11 8.19
C GLY A 17 -5.36 12.14 9.71
N LYS A 18 -4.14 12.36 10.24
CA LYS A 18 -3.91 12.53 11.67
C LYS A 18 -4.63 13.75 12.25
N ASP A 19 -4.62 14.87 11.55
CA ASP A 19 -5.30 16.09 11.99
C ASP A 19 -6.83 15.94 11.98
N LEU A 20 -7.37 15.25 10.97
CA LEU A 20 -8.79 14.89 10.91
C LEU A 20 -9.17 13.93 12.04
N LEU A 21 -8.30 12.97 12.38
CA LEU A 21 -8.54 12.05 13.49
C LEU A 21 -8.57 12.78 14.84
N ARG A 22 -7.67 13.74 15.07
CA ARG A 22 -7.68 14.58 16.28
C ARG A 22 -9.00 15.35 16.40
N GLN A 23 -9.42 16.01 15.32
CA GLN A 23 -10.70 16.73 15.27
C GLN A 23 -11.88 15.81 15.54
N SER A 24 -11.88 14.61 14.94
CA SER A 24 -12.89 13.59 15.19
C SER A 24 -13.05 13.29 16.69
N PHE A 25 -11.94 13.07 17.40
CA PHE A 25 -11.96 12.84 18.83
C PHE A 25 -12.41 14.05 19.65
N ASP A 26 -12.00 15.26 19.28
CA ASP A 26 -12.45 16.48 19.95
C ASP A 26 -13.99 16.63 19.86
N PHE A 27 -14.60 16.26 18.73
CA PHE A 27 -16.06 16.23 18.58
C PHE A 27 -16.71 15.10 19.37
N MET A 28 -16.13 13.90 19.39
CA MET A 28 -16.63 12.78 20.21
C MET A 28 -16.64 13.11 21.71
N LEU A 29 -15.60 13.78 22.21
CA LEU A 29 -15.53 14.25 23.61
C LEU A 29 -16.64 15.26 23.96
N GLN A 30 -17.14 15.99 22.95
CA GLN A 30 -18.28 16.91 23.09
C GLN A 30 -19.63 16.23 22.85
N ASN A 31 -19.68 14.90 22.73
CA ASN A 31 -20.85 14.10 22.33
C ASN A 31 -21.44 14.50 20.95
N LYS A 32 -20.64 15.09 20.07
CA LYS A 32 -21.03 15.45 18.70
C LYS A 32 -20.65 14.33 17.72
N PHE A 33 -21.26 13.16 17.90
CA PHE A 33 -20.87 11.93 17.19
C PHE A 33 -21.07 12.00 15.68
N GLU A 34 -22.12 12.67 15.20
CA GLU A 34 -22.36 12.87 13.76
C GLU A 34 -21.18 13.57 13.07
N ILE A 35 -20.69 14.66 13.67
CA ILE A 35 -19.54 15.40 13.13
C ILE A 35 -18.26 14.58 13.31
N GLY A 36 -18.06 13.99 14.48
CA GLY A 36 -16.90 13.14 14.77
C GLY A 36 -16.77 11.97 13.78
N TYR A 37 -17.89 11.35 13.41
CA TYR A 37 -18.00 10.27 12.44
C TYR A 37 -17.53 10.68 11.04
N GLU A 38 -17.95 11.84 10.53
CA GLU A 38 -17.49 12.33 9.22
C GLU A 38 -15.99 12.59 9.19
N TYR A 39 -15.45 13.26 10.22
CA TYR A 39 -14.01 13.46 10.36
C TYR A 39 -13.24 12.13 10.48
N LEU A 40 -13.83 11.13 11.14
CA LEU A 40 -13.22 9.81 11.28
C LEU A 40 -13.13 9.07 9.93
N LYS A 41 -14.23 9.07 9.15
CA LYS A 41 -14.22 8.51 7.79
C LYS A 41 -13.18 9.21 6.91
N ASP A 42 -13.12 10.54 6.97
CA ASP A 42 -12.13 11.30 6.22
C ASP A 42 -10.71 11.00 6.69
N SER A 43 -10.47 10.80 7.99
CA SER A 43 -9.20 10.30 8.48
C SER A 43 -8.83 8.95 7.86
N ILE A 44 -9.78 8.01 7.78
CA ILE A 44 -9.58 6.68 7.13
C ILE A 44 -9.22 6.82 5.66
N ARG A 45 -9.85 7.74 4.93
CA ARG A 45 -9.52 7.99 3.52
C ARG A 45 -8.07 8.45 3.29
N HIS A 46 -7.49 9.14 4.27
CA HIS A 46 -6.18 9.80 4.11
C HIS A 46 -5.01 9.06 4.79
N THR A 47 -5.30 8.16 5.72
CA THR A 47 -4.28 7.47 6.53
C THR A 47 -4.04 6.07 5.99
N THR A 48 -2.79 5.59 5.99
CA THR A 48 -2.44 4.22 5.59
C THR A 48 -2.25 3.31 6.79
N CYS A 49 -1.69 3.81 7.90
CA CYS A 49 -1.48 3.04 9.14
C CYS A 49 -1.84 3.87 10.39
N TYR A 50 -2.45 3.23 11.39
CA TYR A 50 -2.81 3.86 12.67
C TYR A 50 -1.81 3.58 13.80
N CYS A 51 -0.54 3.32 13.49
CA CYS A 51 0.46 2.98 14.51
C CYS A 51 0.68 4.10 15.55
N PHE A 52 0.40 5.36 15.20
CA PHE A 52 0.50 6.49 16.12
C PHE A 52 -0.67 6.55 17.14
N LEU A 53 -1.78 5.88 16.84
CA LEU A 53 -3.03 6.01 17.58
C LEU A 53 -2.94 5.38 18.98
N GLU A 54 -2.21 4.28 19.11
CA GLU A 54 -2.01 3.60 20.40
C GLU A 54 -1.41 4.56 21.45
N ILE A 55 -0.42 5.35 21.05
CA ILE A 55 0.20 6.36 21.93
C ILE A 55 -0.81 7.45 22.31
N TRP A 56 -1.65 7.86 21.36
CA TRP A 56 -2.63 8.91 21.59
C TRP A 56 -3.75 8.44 22.53
N ILE A 57 -4.29 7.24 22.33
CA ILE A 57 -5.38 6.71 23.18
C ILE A 57 -4.90 6.38 24.58
N ARG A 58 -3.70 5.82 24.75
CA ARG A 58 -3.11 5.61 26.09
C ARG A 58 -3.03 6.90 26.91
N LYS A 59 -2.83 8.05 26.25
CA LYS A 59 -2.83 9.38 26.90
C LYS A 59 -4.24 9.90 27.20
N ASN A 60 -5.26 9.35 26.55
CA ASN A 60 -6.66 9.79 26.62
C ASN A 60 -7.60 8.65 27.03
N ASN A 61 -7.19 7.81 28.00
CA ASN A 61 -7.97 6.64 28.44
C ASN A 61 -9.42 6.96 28.87
N HIS A 62 -9.69 8.19 29.34
CA HIS A 62 -11.03 8.66 29.68
C HIS A 62 -12.02 8.59 28.50
N MET A 63 -11.53 8.61 27.24
CA MET A 63 -12.37 8.40 26.06
C MET A 63 -13.07 7.04 26.07
N ILE A 64 -12.37 5.98 26.50
CA ILE A 64 -12.95 4.63 26.58
C ILE A 64 -14.10 4.61 27.58
N GLU A 65 -13.97 5.35 28.69
CA GLU A 65 -15.01 5.43 29.73
C GLU A 65 -16.28 6.14 29.25
N ILE A 66 -16.14 7.17 28.40
CA ILE A 66 -17.29 7.88 27.81
C ILE A 66 -18.18 6.90 27.01
N PHE A 67 -17.56 6.02 26.21
CA PHE A 67 -18.28 5.06 25.35
C PHE A 67 -18.84 3.83 26.09
N LYS A 68 -18.35 3.54 27.30
CA LYS A 68 -18.90 2.46 28.14
C LYS A 68 -20.23 2.83 28.81
N ASN A 69 -20.42 4.11 29.10
CA ASN A 69 -21.55 4.60 29.89
C ASN A 69 -22.74 5.10 29.06
N GLN A 70 -22.61 5.15 27.73
CA GLN A 70 -23.66 5.58 26.82
C GLN A 70 -24.15 4.42 25.95
N SER A 71 -25.47 4.25 25.88
CA SER A 71 -26.11 3.28 24.98
C SER A 71 -27.07 4.03 24.05
N THR A 72 -26.75 4.03 22.76
CA THR A 72 -27.62 4.53 21.68
C THR A 72 -27.46 3.63 20.46
N ASN A 73 -28.54 3.51 19.67
CA ASN A 73 -28.56 2.78 18.40
C ASN A 73 -28.27 3.69 17.19
N ASN A 74 -27.86 4.94 17.43
CA ASN A 74 -27.40 5.84 16.39
C ASN A 74 -26.13 5.25 15.72
N HIS A 75 -26.10 5.20 14.39
CA HIS A 75 -25.05 4.50 13.65
C HIS A 75 -23.71 5.24 13.74
N GLU A 76 -23.71 6.57 13.72
CA GLU A 76 -22.50 7.39 13.88
C GLU A 76 -21.83 7.11 15.22
N TYR A 77 -22.64 7.00 16.29
CA TYR A 77 -22.17 6.58 17.61
C TYR A 77 -21.60 5.16 17.60
N LEU A 78 -22.31 4.19 17.02
CA LEU A 78 -21.85 2.79 16.96
C LEU A 78 -20.50 2.66 16.23
N PHE A 79 -20.33 3.40 15.14
CA PHE A 79 -19.07 3.46 14.40
C PHE A 79 -17.94 4.08 15.24
N CYS A 80 -18.18 5.27 15.82
CA CYS A 80 -17.20 5.96 16.66
C CYS A 80 -16.79 5.13 17.88
N LYS A 81 -17.80 4.54 18.56
CA LYS A 81 -17.62 3.63 19.70
C LYS A 81 -16.74 2.45 19.30
N SER A 82 -17.08 1.77 18.22
CA SER A 82 -16.29 0.64 17.74
C SER A 82 -14.84 1.05 17.46
N PHE A 83 -14.63 2.17 16.77
CA PHE A 83 -13.29 2.64 16.43
C PHE A 83 -12.43 2.88 17.67
N VAL A 84 -12.96 3.60 18.67
CA VAL A 84 -12.25 3.92 19.91
C VAL A 84 -12.00 2.65 20.73
N LEU A 85 -13.02 1.81 20.93
CA LEU A 85 -12.88 0.58 21.72
C LEU A 85 -11.96 -0.46 21.06
N SER A 86 -11.84 -0.46 19.73
CA SER A 86 -10.95 -1.39 19.02
C SER A 86 -9.47 -1.23 19.40
N GLN A 87 -9.12 -0.12 20.05
CA GLN A 87 -7.74 0.27 20.35
C GLN A 87 -7.25 -0.31 21.68
N ASN A 88 -8.14 -0.93 22.46
CA ASN A 88 -7.81 -1.68 23.66
C ASN A 88 -8.24 -3.15 23.49
N ILE A 89 -7.34 -4.07 23.83
CA ILE A 89 -7.56 -5.51 23.68
C ILE A 89 -8.73 -6.01 24.55
N ASP A 90 -8.93 -5.41 25.71
CA ASP A 90 -9.97 -5.78 26.68
C ASP A 90 -11.39 -5.39 26.21
N THR A 91 -11.49 -4.56 25.16
CA THR A 91 -12.77 -4.05 24.64
C THR A 91 -13.05 -4.48 23.20
N LEU A 92 -12.29 -5.46 22.67
CA LEU A 92 -12.46 -5.91 21.29
C LEU A 92 -13.83 -6.57 21.03
N GLU A 93 -14.38 -7.31 21.99
CA GLU A 93 -15.70 -7.94 21.84
C GLU A 93 -16.81 -6.88 21.77
N GLU A 94 -16.77 -5.90 22.65
CA GLU A 94 -17.73 -4.77 22.67
C GLU A 94 -17.59 -3.91 21.39
N SER A 95 -16.35 -3.70 20.93
CA SER A 95 -16.06 -3.04 19.66
C SER A 95 -16.63 -3.80 18.47
N LEU A 96 -16.53 -5.14 18.48
CA LEU A 96 -17.05 -6.03 17.43
C LEU A 96 -18.59 -6.06 17.42
N ASP A 97 -19.24 -6.09 18.58
CA ASP A 97 -20.70 -6.00 18.68
C ASP A 97 -21.20 -4.66 18.12
N SER A 98 -20.52 -3.57 18.48
CA SER A 98 -20.89 -2.22 18.02
C SER A 98 -20.78 -2.08 16.50
N ILE A 99 -19.70 -2.59 15.87
CA ILE A 99 -19.55 -2.48 14.41
C ILE A 99 -20.49 -3.38 13.64
N LYS A 100 -20.89 -4.53 14.20
CA LYS A 100 -21.91 -5.39 13.58
C LYS A 100 -23.26 -4.70 13.54
N LYS A 101 -23.68 -4.07 14.65
CA LYS A 101 -24.90 -3.25 14.69
C LYS A 101 -24.84 -2.05 13.75
N TYR A 102 -23.67 -1.42 13.60
CA TYR A 102 -23.48 -0.40 12.57
C TYR A 102 -23.73 -0.96 11.17
N LEU A 103 -23.11 -2.10 10.84
CA LEU A 103 -23.23 -2.73 9.52
C LEU A 103 -24.64 -3.24 9.19
N GLU A 104 -25.46 -3.52 10.20
CA GLU A 104 -26.89 -3.81 10.04
C GLU A 104 -27.69 -2.57 9.56
N ILE A 105 -27.22 -1.36 9.87
CA ILE A 105 -27.86 -0.08 9.48
C ILE A 105 -27.21 0.48 8.21
N ILE A 106 -25.88 0.51 8.16
CA ILE A 106 -25.07 1.04 7.05
C ILE A 106 -24.01 0.00 6.69
N ASN A 107 -24.22 -0.70 5.59
CA ASN A 107 -23.23 -1.61 5.03
C ASN A 107 -22.32 -0.86 4.04
N ASP A 108 -21.15 -0.42 4.50
CA ASP A 108 -20.19 0.37 3.72
C ASP A 108 -18.74 -0.12 3.86
N GLU A 109 -17.83 0.54 3.13
CA GLU A 109 -16.42 0.19 3.05
C GLU A 109 -15.72 0.44 4.39
N PHE A 110 -16.16 1.43 5.15
CA PHE A 110 -15.53 1.86 6.41
C PHE A 110 -15.85 0.88 7.53
N GLY A 111 -17.10 0.42 7.61
CA GLY A 111 -17.53 -0.59 8.55
C GLY A 111 -16.83 -1.91 8.30
N ASN A 112 -16.74 -2.33 7.03
CA ASN A 112 -16.00 -3.54 6.63
C ASN A 112 -14.48 -3.41 6.87
N TYR A 113 -13.91 -2.22 6.66
CA TYR A 113 -12.53 -1.97 7.05
C TYR A 113 -12.36 -2.09 8.57
N LEU A 114 -13.19 -1.44 9.38
CA LEU A 114 -13.03 -1.42 10.83
C LEU A 114 -13.26 -2.80 11.48
N ILE A 115 -14.28 -3.55 11.04
CA ILE A 115 -14.50 -4.92 11.52
C ILE A 115 -13.29 -5.81 11.22
N SER A 116 -12.65 -5.64 10.06
CA SER A 116 -11.42 -6.39 9.74
C SER A 116 -10.29 -6.07 10.73
N GLN A 117 -10.10 -4.80 11.10
CA GLN A 117 -9.06 -4.41 12.05
C GLN A 117 -9.27 -5.02 13.44
N ILE A 118 -10.53 -5.11 13.87
CA ILE A 118 -10.91 -5.75 15.15
C ILE A 118 -10.64 -7.25 15.09
N LEU A 119 -11.08 -7.92 14.03
CA LEU A 119 -10.86 -9.36 13.82
C LEU A 119 -9.37 -9.70 13.72
N PHE A 120 -8.59 -8.86 13.05
CA PHE A 120 -7.13 -9.01 12.99
C PHE A 120 -6.50 -8.94 14.39
N LYS A 121 -6.89 -7.98 15.24
CA LYS A 121 -6.42 -7.89 16.63
C LYS A 121 -6.86 -9.08 17.50
N GLN A 122 -7.96 -9.76 17.13
CA GLN A 122 -8.41 -11.01 17.74
C GLN A 122 -7.73 -12.26 17.15
N ASN A 123 -6.73 -12.11 16.27
CA ASN A 123 -6.06 -13.19 15.54
C ASN A 123 -6.99 -14.01 14.61
N LYS A 124 -8.14 -13.46 14.21
CA LYS A 124 -9.08 -14.07 13.26
C LYS A 124 -8.76 -13.67 11.82
N ASN A 125 -7.56 -14.05 11.36
CA ASN A 125 -6.98 -13.56 10.10
C ASN A 125 -7.84 -13.86 8.86
N ASN A 126 -8.44 -15.06 8.77
CA ASN A 126 -9.26 -15.44 7.62
C ASN A 126 -10.57 -14.63 7.54
N GLU A 127 -11.21 -14.38 8.68
CA GLU A 127 -12.42 -13.54 8.74
C GLU A 127 -12.08 -12.07 8.44
N SER A 128 -10.96 -11.59 9.00
CA SER A 128 -10.43 -10.26 8.70
C SER A 128 -10.18 -10.06 7.20
N LEU A 129 -9.59 -11.07 6.53
CA LEU A 129 -9.30 -10.99 5.09
C LEU A 129 -10.58 -10.82 4.26
N LYS A 130 -11.63 -11.61 4.55
CA LYS A 130 -12.92 -11.50 3.84
C LYS A 130 -13.52 -10.09 3.94
N HIS A 131 -13.49 -9.48 5.12
CA HIS A 131 -14.00 -8.12 5.29
C HIS A 131 -13.13 -7.04 4.62
N LEU A 132 -11.81 -7.25 4.54
CA LEU A 132 -10.95 -6.35 3.76
C LEU A 132 -11.21 -6.44 2.26
N GLU A 133 -11.47 -7.63 1.74
CA GLU A 133 -11.85 -7.83 0.34
C GLU A 133 -13.17 -7.11 0.03
N LEU A 134 -14.19 -7.29 0.87
CA LEU A 134 -15.46 -6.56 0.76
C LEU A 134 -15.28 -5.03 0.79
N SER A 135 -14.44 -4.53 1.70
CA SER A 135 -14.12 -3.10 1.78
C SER A 135 -13.43 -2.61 0.51
N ASN A 136 -12.45 -3.38 0.00
CA ASN A 136 -11.68 -3.05 -1.20
C ASN A 136 -12.54 -3.01 -2.47
N ASP A 137 -13.53 -3.91 -2.59
CA ASP A 137 -14.42 -3.97 -3.74
C ASP A 137 -15.34 -2.75 -3.85
N GLN A 138 -15.62 -2.09 -2.73
CA GLN A 138 -16.46 -0.89 -2.67
C GLN A 138 -15.66 0.39 -2.88
N LEU A 139 -14.50 0.50 -2.22
CA LEU A 139 -13.64 1.67 -2.35
C LEU A 139 -12.16 1.33 -2.14
N GLU A 140 -11.34 1.75 -3.10
CA GLU A 140 -9.89 1.58 -3.00
C GLU A 140 -9.27 2.58 -2.03
N LEU A 141 -8.98 2.11 -0.81
CA LEU A 141 -8.34 2.89 0.24
C LEU A 141 -6.90 2.41 0.50
N SER A 142 -5.99 3.36 0.75
CA SER A 142 -4.59 3.03 1.04
C SER A 142 -4.45 2.11 2.27
N CYS A 143 -5.22 2.36 3.35
CA CYS A 143 -5.22 1.52 4.54
C CYS A 143 -5.76 0.11 4.31
N VAL A 144 -6.74 -0.05 3.40
CA VAL A 144 -7.31 -1.35 3.04
C VAL A 144 -6.27 -2.16 2.27
N LYS A 145 -5.67 -1.60 1.20
CA LYS A 145 -4.58 -2.24 0.46
C LYS A 145 -3.39 -2.59 1.36
N TYR A 146 -3.01 -1.69 2.27
CA TYR A 146 -1.93 -1.96 3.23
C TYR A 146 -2.27 -3.16 4.14
N SER A 147 -3.49 -3.22 4.64
CA SER A 147 -3.96 -4.33 5.49
C SER A 147 -4.05 -5.64 4.72
N LEU A 148 -4.50 -5.60 3.45
CA LEU A 148 -4.48 -6.76 2.56
C LEU A 148 -3.04 -7.28 2.36
N GLY A 149 -2.05 -6.40 2.15
CA GLY A 149 -0.65 -6.83 2.02
C GLY A 149 -0.06 -7.49 3.29
N LYS A 150 -0.60 -7.15 4.46
CA LYS A 150 -0.22 -7.81 5.73
C LYS A 150 -0.75 -9.23 5.83
N LEU A 151 -1.99 -9.45 5.38
CA LEU A 151 -2.74 -10.70 5.54
C LEU A 151 -2.62 -11.66 4.35
N ASN A 152 -2.66 -11.15 3.13
CA ASN A 152 -2.55 -11.92 1.90
C ASN A 152 -1.08 -12.04 1.49
N LYS A 153 -0.48 -13.21 1.71
CA LYS A 153 0.94 -13.47 1.41
C LYS A 153 1.23 -13.51 -0.08
N GLU A 154 0.30 -14.03 -0.89
CA GLU A 154 0.49 -14.23 -2.33
C GLU A 154 0.52 -12.91 -3.08
N LYS A 155 -0.41 -11.99 -2.77
CA LYS A 155 -0.52 -10.67 -3.41
C LYS A 155 0.17 -9.55 -2.63
N ARG A 156 1.01 -9.91 -1.65
CA ARG A 156 1.59 -8.98 -0.68
C ARG A 156 2.31 -7.79 -1.31
N ILE A 157 3.19 -8.05 -2.28
CA ILE A 157 3.99 -7.03 -2.95
C ILE A 157 3.09 -6.07 -3.72
N GLU A 158 2.14 -6.62 -4.47
CA GLU A 158 1.14 -5.85 -5.23
C GLU A 158 0.33 -4.93 -4.33
N MET A 159 -0.13 -5.44 -3.19
CA MET A 159 -0.95 -4.69 -2.24
C MET A 159 -0.17 -3.56 -1.56
N PHE A 160 1.08 -3.79 -1.17
CA PHE A 160 1.93 -2.74 -0.61
C PHE A 160 2.32 -1.68 -1.65
N TYR A 161 2.64 -2.10 -2.88
CA TYR A 161 2.86 -1.19 -3.99
C TYR A 161 1.63 -0.30 -4.22
N SER A 162 0.45 -0.92 -4.37
CA SER A 162 -0.81 -0.20 -4.61
C SER A 162 -1.13 0.79 -3.48
N SER A 163 -0.97 0.36 -2.22
CA SER A 163 -1.15 1.23 -1.06
C SER A 163 -0.21 2.43 -1.06
N PHE A 164 1.08 2.23 -1.37
CA PHE A 164 2.07 3.28 -1.46
C PHE A 164 1.77 4.26 -2.60
N MET A 165 1.30 3.78 -3.75
CA MET A 165 0.93 4.63 -4.88
C MET A 165 -0.27 5.54 -4.56
N ILE A 166 -1.21 5.08 -3.73
CA ILE A 166 -2.34 5.92 -3.26
C ILE A 166 -1.86 6.98 -2.25
N ASN A 167 -0.90 6.61 -1.39
CA ASN A 167 -0.36 7.49 -0.36
C ASN A 167 1.16 7.35 -0.17
N PRO A 168 1.97 8.07 -0.96
CA PRO A 168 3.42 8.01 -0.86
C PRO A 168 3.97 8.57 0.47
N PHE A 169 3.16 9.27 1.28
CA PHE A 169 3.61 9.79 2.56
C PHE A 169 3.68 8.74 3.66
N SER A 170 3.17 7.52 3.42
CA SER A 170 3.17 6.45 4.41
C SER A 170 4.54 5.81 4.56
N LEU A 171 5.25 6.20 5.62
CA LEU A 171 6.51 5.56 6.00
C LEU A 171 6.32 4.09 6.38
N CYS A 172 5.22 3.75 7.08
CA CYS A 172 4.87 2.36 7.42
C CYS A 172 4.83 1.49 6.17
N CYS A 173 4.03 1.91 5.18
CA CYS A 173 3.82 1.15 3.96
C CYS A 173 5.12 0.99 3.19
N LEU A 174 5.92 2.04 3.09
CA LEU A 174 7.18 1.99 2.36
C LEU A 174 8.21 1.08 3.05
N GLU A 175 8.28 1.07 4.38
CA GLU A 175 9.16 0.16 5.11
C GLU A 175 8.80 -1.30 4.87
N ASP A 176 7.52 -1.63 4.94
CA ASP A 176 7.05 -2.97 4.65
C ASP A 176 7.27 -3.34 3.20
N PHE A 177 6.92 -2.45 2.26
CA PHE A 177 7.14 -2.67 0.84
C PHE A 177 8.60 -2.96 0.53
N HIS A 178 9.52 -2.13 1.04
CA HIS A 178 10.97 -2.34 0.85
C HIS A 178 11.44 -3.66 1.44
N ARG A 179 11.01 -3.99 2.66
CA ARG A 179 11.36 -5.27 3.30
C ARG A 179 10.92 -6.45 2.46
N ILE A 180 9.66 -6.50 2.04
CA ILE A 180 9.14 -7.63 1.26
C ILE A 180 9.78 -7.70 -0.11
N TYR A 181 9.99 -6.55 -0.77
CA TYR A 181 10.73 -6.50 -2.02
C TYR A 181 12.13 -7.10 -1.87
N LYS A 182 12.82 -6.86 -0.75
CA LYS A 182 14.13 -7.47 -0.46
C LYS A 182 14.08 -8.94 -0.11
N GLU A 183 12.97 -9.41 0.43
CA GLU A 183 12.72 -10.84 0.65
C GLU A 183 12.36 -11.58 -0.65
N SER A 184 12.12 -10.86 -1.75
CA SER A 184 11.77 -11.42 -3.06
C SER A 184 12.98 -11.47 -4.00
N ASP A 185 12.98 -12.43 -4.94
CA ASP A 185 14.00 -12.54 -6.00
C ASP A 185 13.83 -11.53 -7.15
N LEU A 186 13.02 -10.48 -6.94
CA LEU A 186 12.70 -9.49 -7.97
C LEU A 186 13.90 -8.58 -8.26
N LYS A 187 14.39 -8.66 -9.49
CA LYS A 187 15.44 -7.78 -10.02
C LYS A 187 14.81 -6.63 -10.78
N LEU A 188 14.83 -5.44 -10.18
CA LEU A 188 14.34 -4.23 -10.83
C LEU A 188 15.30 -3.81 -11.94
N ALA A 189 14.76 -3.32 -13.03
CA ALA A 189 15.57 -2.74 -14.09
C ALA A 189 16.32 -1.51 -13.53
N SER A 190 17.63 -1.44 -13.78
CA SER A 190 18.41 -0.26 -13.44
C SER A 190 17.88 0.92 -14.27
N PRO A 191 17.39 1.99 -13.64
CA PRO A 191 16.81 3.07 -14.40
C PRO A 191 17.90 3.91 -15.06
N ILE A 192 17.64 4.37 -16.28
CA ILE A 192 18.45 5.38 -16.96
C ILE A 192 17.93 6.76 -16.51
N PHE A 193 18.20 7.16 -15.26
CA PHE A 193 17.99 8.55 -14.85
C PHE A 193 19.24 9.38 -15.12
N PRO A 194 19.13 10.54 -15.80
CA PRO A 194 20.28 11.43 -16.04
C PRO A 194 20.84 12.05 -14.74
N GLU A 195 20.07 12.04 -13.66
CA GLU A 195 20.49 12.54 -12.33
C GLU A 195 20.44 11.42 -11.29
N LYS A 196 21.51 11.31 -10.47
CA LYS A 196 21.56 10.37 -9.34
C LYS A 196 20.44 10.67 -8.34
N ASN A 197 19.61 9.68 -8.04
CA ASN A 197 18.58 9.76 -7.01
C ASN A 197 18.92 8.84 -5.83
N SER A 198 19.36 9.44 -4.73
CA SER A 198 19.76 8.68 -3.54
C SER A 198 18.65 7.79 -2.96
N LEU A 199 17.36 8.11 -3.19
CA LEU A 199 16.28 7.23 -2.73
C LEU A 199 16.23 5.92 -3.53
N ILE A 200 16.39 6.02 -4.85
CA ILE A 200 16.46 4.86 -5.75
C ILE A 200 17.71 4.04 -5.42
N ASP A 201 18.86 4.72 -5.31
CA ASP A 201 20.14 4.06 -5.02
C ASP A 201 20.06 3.24 -3.72
N ILE A 202 19.50 3.81 -2.65
CA ILE A 202 19.38 3.12 -1.35
C ILE A 202 18.29 2.04 -1.40
N PHE A 203 17.18 2.27 -2.10
CA PHE A 203 16.13 1.26 -2.26
C PHE A 203 16.65 0.00 -2.96
N CYS A 204 17.49 0.17 -4.00
CA CYS A 204 18.07 -0.94 -4.76
C CYS A 204 19.21 -1.66 -4.05
N ARG A 205 19.94 -1.00 -3.12
CA ARG A 205 21.02 -1.65 -2.34
C ARG A 205 20.51 -2.76 -1.43
N GLU A 206 21.33 -3.78 -1.24
CA GLU A 206 21.12 -4.84 -0.26
C GLU A 206 21.41 -4.31 1.16
N ASN A 207 20.53 -4.64 2.12
CA ASN A 207 20.78 -4.64 3.57
C ASN A 207 20.60 -3.40 4.47
N ILE A 208 19.89 -2.31 4.14
CA ILE A 208 19.65 -1.28 5.17
C ILE A 208 18.26 -0.63 5.15
N SER A 209 17.23 -1.35 5.65
CA SER A 209 15.88 -0.78 5.80
C SER A 209 15.87 0.47 6.70
N GLN A 210 16.74 0.53 7.71
CA GLN A 210 16.84 1.69 8.62
C GLN A 210 17.43 2.93 7.95
N GLU A 211 18.46 2.79 7.12
CA GLU A 211 19.04 3.91 6.37
C GLU A 211 18.04 4.41 5.33
N PHE A 212 17.36 3.49 4.64
CA PHE A 212 16.30 3.84 3.70
C PHE A 212 15.17 4.60 4.41
N LYS A 213 14.67 4.09 5.54
CA LYS A 213 13.66 4.75 6.39
C LYS A 213 14.09 6.15 6.78
N LEU A 214 15.30 6.31 7.30
CA LEU A 214 15.84 7.61 7.72
C LEU A 214 15.91 8.57 6.55
N LYS A 215 16.43 8.12 5.40
CA LYS A 215 16.54 8.94 4.20
C LYS A 215 15.17 9.38 3.69
N TYR A 216 14.22 8.45 3.61
CA TYR A 216 12.87 8.74 3.15
C TYR A 216 12.18 9.73 4.09
N LYS A 217 12.27 9.51 5.40
CA LYS A 217 11.75 10.44 6.42
C LYS A 217 12.36 11.83 6.29
N LEU A 218 13.66 11.95 5.97
CA LEU A 218 14.31 13.24 5.73
C LEU A 218 13.76 13.91 4.47
N VAL A 219 13.54 13.16 3.38
CA VAL A 219 12.92 13.68 2.15
C VAL A 219 11.51 14.19 2.43
N LEU A 220 10.67 13.40 3.13
CA LEU A 220 9.31 13.83 3.48
C LEU A 220 9.32 15.10 4.35
N LYS A 221 10.20 15.17 5.34
CA LYS A 221 10.37 16.37 6.18
C LYS A 221 10.83 17.59 5.37
N SER A 222 11.72 17.40 4.41
CA SER A 222 12.27 18.51 3.65
C SER A 222 11.34 19.02 2.56
N ILE A 223 10.32 18.24 2.13
CA ILE A 223 9.26 18.73 1.23
C ILE A 223 8.59 19.97 1.83
N TYR A 224 8.36 19.99 3.15
CA TYR A 224 7.74 21.09 3.87
C TYR A 224 8.77 21.84 4.70
N LYS A 225 9.21 23.03 4.26
CA LYS A 225 9.97 23.91 5.14
C LYS A 225 9.00 24.61 6.11
N LYS A 226 9.51 24.95 7.31
CA LYS A 226 8.78 25.72 8.33
C LYS A 226 8.19 27.03 7.80
N ASP A 227 8.80 27.59 6.76
CA ASP A 227 8.42 28.88 6.18
C ASP A 227 7.38 28.75 5.03
N GLY A 228 6.74 27.59 4.88
CA GLY A 228 5.75 27.34 3.83
C GLY A 228 6.33 27.19 2.41
N LEU A 229 7.66 27.27 2.27
CA LEU A 229 8.37 27.06 1.01
C LEU A 229 8.65 25.56 0.76
N PHE A 230 8.38 25.11 -0.45
CA PHE A 230 8.67 23.74 -0.86
C PHE A 230 10.14 23.55 -1.22
N ASN A 231 10.74 22.43 -0.83
CA ASN A 231 12.05 22.04 -1.35
C ASN A 231 11.90 21.32 -2.71
N ILE A 232 12.10 22.06 -3.79
CA ILE A 232 11.98 21.56 -5.17
C ILE A 232 12.85 20.32 -5.40
N LYS A 233 14.07 20.27 -4.83
CA LYS A 233 14.96 19.11 -4.97
C LYS A 233 14.36 17.86 -4.31
N SER A 234 13.77 18.01 -3.13
CA SER A 234 13.12 16.89 -2.41
C SER A 234 11.86 16.40 -3.12
N ILE A 235 11.07 17.32 -3.68
CA ILE A 235 9.91 16.98 -4.50
C ILE A 235 10.34 16.21 -5.75
N LYS A 236 11.35 16.71 -6.47
CA LYS A 236 11.91 16.03 -7.64
C LYS A 236 12.42 14.64 -7.29
N ASN A 237 13.13 14.49 -6.16
CA ASN A 237 13.61 13.19 -5.70
C ASN A 237 12.46 12.21 -5.41
N LEU A 238 11.40 12.65 -4.74
CA LEU A 238 10.22 11.82 -4.48
C LEU A 238 9.50 11.44 -5.78
N ASN A 239 9.29 12.39 -6.68
CA ASN A 239 8.62 12.13 -7.96
C ASN A 239 9.42 11.16 -8.84
N ASN A 240 10.74 11.33 -8.92
CA ASN A 240 11.60 10.40 -9.65
C ASN A 240 11.58 8.99 -9.01
N PHE A 241 11.50 8.90 -7.68
CA PHE A 241 11.35 7.62 -6.99
C PHE A 241 10.00 6.95 -7.29
N ILE A 242 8.91 7.71 -7.31
CA ILE A 242 7.59 7.21 -7.70
C ILE A 242 7.58 6.76 -9.17
N LEU A 243 8.20 7.54 -10.06
CA LEU A 243 8.32 7.20 -11.48
C LEU A 243 9.11 5.89 -11.68
N PHE A 244 10.23 5.74 -10.98
CA PHE A 244 11.02 4.52 -10.97
C PHE A 244 10.18 3.27 -10.61
N LEU A 245 9.36 3.36 -9.56
CA LEU A 245 8.50 2.24 -9.17
C LEU A 245 7.43 1.95 -10.23
N LYS A 246 6.87 2.98 -10.88
CA LYS A 246 5.91 2.80 -11.98
C LYS A 246 6.53 2.14 -13.22
N GLU A 247 7.76 2.51 -13.57
CA GLU A 247 8.50 1.90 -14.69
C GLU A 247 8.85 0.43 -14.45
N ASN A 248 8.77 -0.01 -13.20
CA ASN A 248 9.00 -1.38 -12.77
C ASN A 248 7.71 -2.09 -12.31
N LEU A 249 6.54 -1.56 -12.69
CA LEU A 249 5.23 -2.08 -12.28
C LEU A 249 5.06 -3.57 -12.54
N GLN A 250 5.59 -4.09 -13.66
CA GLN A 250 5.53 -5.50 -14.04
C GLN A 250 6.11 -6.45 -12.99
N PHE A 251 7.08 -5.98 -12.19
CA PHE A 251 7.68 -6.77 -11.12
C PHE A 251 6.83 -6.77 -9.85
N PHE A 252 6.00 -5.74 -9.67
CA PHE A 252 5.17 -5.57 -8.48
C PHE A 252 3.72 -6.03 -8.67
N ASN A 253 3.26 -6.10 -9.92
CA ASN A 253 1.92 -6.56 -10.27
C ASN A 253 1.96 -7.49 -11.50
N PRO A 254 2.25 -8.78 -11.31
CA PRO A 254 2.31 -9.76 -12.40
C PRO A 254 0.96 -9.92 -13.11
N THR A 255 -0.15 -9.88 -12.37
CA THR A 255 -1.52 -9.99 -12.88
C THR A 255 -1.87 -8.86 -13.84
N LEU A 256 -1.44 -7.63 -13.53
CA LEU A 256 -1.62 -6.48 -14.41
C LEU A 256 -0.68 -6.53 -15.63
N HIS A 257 0.51 -7.14 -15.51
CA HIS A 257 1.41 -7.34 -16.65
C HIS A 257 0.83 -8.29 -17.70
N GLU A 258 0.20 -9.38 -17.27
CA GLU A 258 -0.52 -10.30 -18.16
C GLU A 258 -1.74 -9.64 -18.82
N TYR A 259 -2.48 -8.81 -18.07
CA TYR A 259 -3.58 -8.01 -18.62
C TYR A 259 -3.11 -6.94 -19.62
N LEU A 260 -1.99 -6.26 -19.36
CA LEU A 260 -1.43 -5.25 -20.27
C LEU A 260 -0.85 -5.87 -21.54
N LYS A 261 -0.26 -7.06 -21.46
CA LYS A 261 0.15 -7.83 -22.64
C LYS A 261 -1.06 -8.25 -23.48
N SER A 262 -2.06 -8.89 -22.86
CA SER A 262 -3.27 -9.35 -23.56
C SER A 262 -4.14 -8.22 -24.11
N SER A 263 -4.08 -7.01 -23.55
CA SER A 263 -4.78 -5.83 -24.08
C SER A 263 -3.98 -5.07 -25.15
N HIS A 264 -2.65 -5.20 -25.18
CA HIS A 264 -1.82 -4.73 -26.30
C HIS A 264 -1.96 -5.62 -27.55
N ASP A 265 -2.32 -6.89 -27.38
CA ASP A 265 -2.67 -7.78 -28.50
C ASP A 265 -4.00 -7.42 -29.19
N PHE A 266 -4.79 -6.47 -28.65
CA PHE A 266 -6.04 -6.00 -29.26
C PHE A 266 -5.87 -4.70 -30.09
N TYR A 267 -4.67 -4.09 -30.10
CA TYR A 267 -4.43 -2.81 -30.79
C TYR A 267 -3.20 -2.81 -31.71
N ILE A 268 -2.78 -3.98 -32.20
CA ILE A 268 -1.81 -4.07 -33.29
C ILE A 268 -2.37 -4.95 -34.42
N GLU A 269 -3.45 -4.50 -35.03
CA GLU A 269 -3.68 -4.70 -36.47
C GLU A 269 -3.53 -3.33 -37.14
N ASN A 270 -2.34 -3.05 -37.67
CA ASN A 270 -2.12 -2.62 -39.06
C ASN A 270 -0.77 -1.90 -39.24
N ARG A 271 0.04 -2.49 -40.15
CA ARG A 271 1.27 -1.98 -40.80
C ARG A 271 2.53 -2.17 -39.94
N ILE A 272 3.57 -2.90 -40.38
CA ILE A 272 4.12 -3.07 -41.72
C ILE A 272 4.68 -4.50 -41.84
N ASP A 273 4.29 -5.22 -42.89
CA ASP A 273 5.09 -6.32 -43.46
C ASP A 273 6.39 -5.74 -44.01
N GLU A 274 7.53 -6.28 -43.59
CA GLU A 274 8.67 -6.59 -44.48
C GLU A 274 9.69 -7.44 -43.71
N ASP A 275 9.60 -8.74 -43.96
CA ASP A 275 10.64 -9.77 -43.95
C ASP A 275 11.85 -9.59 -43.01
N TYR A 276 11.98 -10.49 -42.02
CA TYR A 276 13.12 -11.41 -41.96
C TYR A 276 12.82 -12.60 -41.01
N CYS A 277 12.51 -13.73 -41.64
CA CYS A 277 12.82 -15.12 -41.27
C CYS A 277 12.36 -15.71 -39.91
N LEU A 278 11.26 -16.47 -40.01
CA LEU A 278 11.12 -17.86 -39.53
C LEU A 278 12.42 -18.56 -39.08
N ARG A 279 12.43 -19.12 -37.86
CA ARG A 279 12.66 -20.56 -37.62
C ARG A 279 12.40 -20.99 -36.17
N ASN A 280 11.33 -21.79 -36.05
CA ASN A 280 11.16 -23.02 -35.29
C ASN A 280 11.52 -23.10 -33.79
N ASN A 281 10.48 -23.45 -33.02
CA ASN A 281 10.51 -24.32 -31.85
C ASN A 281 11.54 -25.45 -31.96
N VAL A 282 12.46 -25.53 -31.00
CA VAL A 282 13.06 -26.78 -30.49
C VAL A 282 13.33 -26.58 -28.99
N GLU A 283 12.88 -27.52 -28.17
CA GLU A 283 13.27 -27.67 -26.76
C GLU A 283 14.77 -28.01 -26.70
N GLU A 284 15.60 -27.10 -26.16
CA GLU A 284 17.02 -27.36 -25.88
C GLU A 284 17.17 -27.91 -24.46
N ASP A 285 16.90 -29.20 -24.29
CA ASP A 285 17.16 -29.94 -23.04
C ASP A 285 18.48 -30.76 -23.08
N TYR A 286 19.33 -30.57 -24.09
CA TYR A 286 20.53 -31.40 -24.30
C TYR A 286 21.82 -30.64 -24.66
N TYR A 287 21.93 -29.36 -24.30
CA TYR A 287 23.18 -28.62 -24.48
C TYR A 287 24.04 -28.67 -23.21
N ASP A 288 25.09 -29.48 -23.24
CA ASP A 288 26.16 -29.47 -22.23
C ASP A 288 27.40 -28.79 -22.80
N GLU A 289 27.72 -27.62 -22.25
CA GLU A 289 28.86 -26.77 -22.61
C GLU A 289 30.24 -27.41 -22.33
N ASN A 290 30.27 -28.59 -21.69
CA ASN A 290 31.49 -29.36 -21.46
C ASN A 290 31.76 -30.46 -22.49
N LEU A 291 30.89 -30.66 -23.48
CA LEU A 291 31.03 -31.67 -24.53
C LEU A 291 31.37 -31.04 -25.88
N ASP A 292 32.24 -31.70 -26.66
CA ASP A 292 32.50 -31.32 -28.05
C ASP A 292 31.26 -31.58 -28.93
N PHE A 293 31.12 -30.85 -30.04
CA PHE A 293 29.91 -30.85 -30.88
C PHE A 293 29.47 -32.22 -31.38
N ASP A 294 30.40 -33.15 -31.61
CA ASP A 294 30.12 -34.51 -32.05
C ASP A 294 29.66 -35.43 -30.90
N GLN A 295 29.96 -35.05 -29.65
CA GLN A 295 29.56 -35.78 -28.43
C GLN A 295 28.16 -35.42 -27.93
N GLN A 296 27.56 -34.35 -28.47
CA GLN A 296 26.20 -33.92 -28.17
C GLN A 296 25.14 -34.68 -29.00
N ASP A 297 25.54 -35.44 -30.02
CA ASP A 297 24.65 -36.31 -30.78
C ASP A 297 24.38 -37.61 -29.99
N PRO A 298 23.11 -37.98 -29.70
CA PRO A 298 22.78 -39.24 -29.04
C PRO A 298 23.38 -40.48 -29.73
N GLU A 299 23.53 -40.45 -31.07
CA GLU A 299 24.10 -41.57 -31.83
C GLU A 299 25.61 -41.74 -31.62
N PHE A 300 26.30 -40.74 -31.06
CA PHE A 300 27.73 -40.82 -30.72
C PHE A 300 28.02 -41.89 -29.67
N TRP A 301 27.14 -42.03 -28.68
CA TRP A 301 27.30 -42.98 -27.57
C TRP A 301 26.83 -44.39 -27.91
N ASP A 302 26.02 -44.54 -28.96
CA ASP A 302 25.51 -45.83 -29.41
C ASP A 302 26.53 -46.66 -30.20
N ASN A 303 27.68 -46.07 -30.57
CA ASN A 303 28.72 -46.71 -31.40
C ASN A 303 30.06 -46.95 -30.66
N GLN A 304 30.09 -46.91 -29.32
CA GLN A 304 31.27 -47.27 -28.51
C GLN A 304 31.21 -48.67 -27.92
#